data_AF-A0A6F9CDP9-F1
#
_entry.id   AF-A0A6F9CDP9-F1
#
_cell.length_a   1.000
_cell.length_b   1.000
_cell.length_c   1.000
_cell.angle_alpha   90.00
_cell.angle_beta   90.00
_cell.angle_gamma   90.00
#
_symmetry.space_group_name_H-M   'P 1'
#
loop_
_entity.id
_entity.type
_entity.pdbx_description
1 polymer ?
#
loop_
_entity_poly.entity_id
_entity_poly.type
_entity_poly.pdbx_seq_one_letter_code
_entity_poly.pdbx_strand_id
1 'polypeptide(L)'
;MVSCWRSQEEQAAKTKAEKIRVALEKIKEAQVKKLVIRVHLSDESSKTMMVDERQTVRQVLDSLLDKSHCGYSPDWSLVETINELQMERIFEDHENLVENLQNWTRDSQNRLKFIERIEKTICWGGRRRECFCGSSVSVPEMEGVLWLKEDGKKSWKKRYFLLRASGIYYVPKGKAKVRLWNTLSNLYSNSEYL
;
A
#
# COMPACT_ATOMS: atom_id res chain seq x y z
N MET A 1 37.21 38.85 -30.13
CA MET A 1 37.84 37.60 -29.61
C MET A 1 37.39 37.24 -28.20
N VAL A 2 37.32 38.19 -27.26
CA VAL A 2 37.01 37.92 -25.83
C VAL A 2 35.63 37.30 -25.56
N SER A 3 34.62 37.61 -26.38
CA SER A 3 33.25 37.09 -26.24
C SER A 3 33.09 35.60 -26.61
N CYS A 4 33.90 35.10 -27.55
CA CYS A 4 33.87 33.70 -28.00
C CYS A 4 34.49 32.75 -26.95
N TRP A 5 35.53 33.21 -26.25
CA TRP A 5 36.20 32.47 -25.17
C TRP A 5 35.31 32.29 -23.94
N ARG A 6 34.61 33.33 -23.50
CA ARG A 6 33.64 33.24 -22.39
C ARG A 6 32.51 32.23 -22.67
N SER A 7 32.06 32.13 -23.92
CA SER A 7 31.04 31.16 -24.33
C SER A 7 31.55 29.72 -24.31
N GLN A 8 32.83 29.48 -24.63
CA GLN A 8 33.43 28.14 -24.60
C GLN A 8 33.69 27.65 -23.18
N GLU A 9 34.17 28.51 -22.29
CA GLU A 9 34.36 28.17 -20.86
C GLU A 9 33.02 27.86 -20.17
N GLU A 10 31.97 28.63 -20.47
CA GLU A 10 30.64 28.39 -19.92
C GLU A 10 30.02 27.08 -20.44
N GLN A 11 30.22 26.77 -21.73
CA GLN A 11 29.80 25.48 -22.30
C GLN A 11 30.59 24.32 -21.69
N ALA A 12 31.91 24.45 -21.53
CA ALA A 12 32.73 23.43 -20.88
C ALA A 12 32.34 23.22 -19.41
N ALA A 13 32.02 24.30 -18.69
CA ALA A 13 31.51 24.23 -17.32
C ALA A 13 30.15 23.52 -17.26
N LYS A 14 29.22 23.83 -18.18
CA LYS A 14 27.92 23.15 -18.30
C LYS A 14 28.08 21.66 -18.60
N THR A 15 28.94 21.27 -19.53
CA THR A 15 29.19 19.85 -19.83
C THR A 15 29.85 19.12 -18.67
N LYS A 16 30.78 19.76 -17.95
CA LYS A 16 31.41 19.19 -16.76
C LYS A 16 30.39 19.01 -15.63
N ALA A 17 29.55 20.00 -15.38
CA ALA A 17 28.47 19.93 -14.40
C ALA A 17 27.48 18.81 -14.72
N GLU A 18 27.08 18.66 -15.99
CA GLU A 18 26.17 17.59 -16.41
C GLU A 18 26.79 16.20 -16.25
N LYS A 19 28.07 16.03 -16.59
CA LYS A 19 28.79 14.78 -16.34
C LYS A 19 28.86 14.43 -14.85
N ILE A 20 29.08 15.42 -14.00
CA ILE A 20 29.07 15.24 -12.54
C ILE A 20 27.66 14.85 -12.06
N ARG A 21 26.61 15.54 -12.55
CA ARG A 21 25.21 15.25 -12.22
C ARG A 21 24.84 13.80 -12.54
N VAL A 22 25.14 13.36 -13.76
CA VAL A 22 24.86 11.98 -14.20
C VAL A 22 25.67 10.95 -13.40
N ALA A 23 26.93 11.24 -13.08
CA ALA A 23 27.75 10.35 -12.24
C ALA A 23 27.19 10.21 -10.82
N LEU A 24 26.75 11.32 -10.20
CA LEU A 24 26.12 11.31 -8.88
C LEU A 24 24.78 10.55 -8.90
N GLU A 25 23.99 10.71 -9.96
CA GLU A 25 22.72 10.00 -10.13
C GLU A 25 22.95 8.49 -10.26
N LYS A 26 23.94 8.05 -11.05
CA LYS A 26 24.33 6.64 -11.15
C LYS A 26 24.85 6.05 -9.85
N ILE A 27 25.64 6.80 -9.07
CA ILE A 27 26.09 6.36 -7.74
C ILE A 27 24.89 6.19 -6.82
N LYS A 28 23.95 7.16 -6.84
CA LYS A 28 22.72 7.10 -6.06
C LYS A 28 21.82 5.94 -6.46
N GLU A 29 21.74 5.60 -7.75
CA GLU A 29 21.01 4.43 -8.28
C GLU A 29 21.65 3.10 -7.87
N ALA A 30 22.98 3.02 -7.86
CA ALA A 30 23.71 1.81 -7.47
C ALA A 30 23.52 1.47 -5.98
N GLN A 31 23.27 2.48 -5.13
CA GLN A 31 23.03 2.29 -3.70
C GLN A 31 21.58 1.94 -3.35
N VAL A 32 20.65 1.93 -4.32
CA VAL A 32 19.24 1.61 -4.07
C VAL A 32 19.09 0.14 -3.72
N LYS A 33 18.41 -0.15 -2.62
CA LYS A 33 18.11 -1.54 -2.23
C LYS A 33 17.13 -2.15 -3.23
N LYS A 34 17.47 -3.36 -3.68
CA LYS A 34 16.65 -4.15 -4.61
C LYS A 34 16.26 -5.48 -3.96
N LEU A 35 15.01 -5.87 -4.12
CA LEU A 35 14.45 -7.12 -3.65
C LEU A 35 13.96 -7.92 -4.85
N VAL A 36 14.24 -9.22 -4.87
CA VAL A 36 13.64 -10.13 -5.85
C VAL A 36 12.37 -10.69 -5.25
N ILE A 37 11.22 -10.37 -5.83
CA ILE A 37 9.91 -10.82 -5.38
C ILE A 37 9.37 -11.90 -6.31
N ARG A 38 8.56 -12.80 -5.74
CA ARG A 38 7.83 -13.83 -6.48
C ARG A 38 6.33 -13.60 -6.31
N VAL A 39 5.66 -13.29 -7.41
CA VAL A 39 4.24 -12.96 -7.46
C VAL A 39 3.49 -14.15 -8.05
N HIS A 40 2.43 -14.61 -7.39
CA HIS A 40 1.59 -15.72 -7.85
C HIS A 40 0.42 -15.16 -8.65
N LEU A 41 0.15 -15.78 -9.80
CA LEU A 41 -0.97 -15.43 -10.68
C LEU A 41 -2.22 -16.25 -10.28
N SER A 42 -3.36 -15.91 -10.89
CA SER A 42 -4.63 -16.61 -10.66
C SER A 42 -4.63 -18.07 -11.15
N ASP A 43 -3.75 -18.40 -12.09
CA ASP A 43 -3.59 -19.74 -12.68
C ASP A 43 -2.56 -20.61 -11.94
N GLU A 44 -2.25 -20.27 -10.69
CA GLU A 44 -1.21 -20.91 -9.85
C GLU A 44 0.24 -20.78 -10.36
N SER A 45 0.44 -20.17 -11.53
CA SER A 45 1.78 -19.85 -12.01
C SER A 45 2.40 -18.71 -11.18
N SER A 46 3.71 -18.49 -11.32
CA SER A 46 4.38 -17.39 -10.63
C SER A 46 5.35 -16.65 -11.54
N LYS A 47 5.46 -15.34 -11.32
CA LYS A 47 6.41 -14.46 -11.98
C LYS A 47 7.37 -13.89 -10.95
N THR A 48 8.65 -13.95 -11.27
CA THR A 48 9.71 -13.36 -10.45
C THR A 48 10.14 -12.04 -11.06
N MET A 49 10.30 -11.00 -10.25
CA MET A 49 10.77 -9.70 -10.70
C MET A 49 11.59 -9.00 -9.63
N MET A 50 12.51 -8.14 -10.08
CA MET A 50 13.27 -7.27 -9.20
C MET A 50 12.47 -5.99 -8.97
N VAL A 51 12.31 -5.62 -7.71
CA VAL A 51 11.71 -4.36 -7.28
C VAL A 51 12.68 -3.59 -6.41
N ASP A 52 12.60 -2.27 -6.43
CA ASP A 52 13.45 -1.40 -5.62
C ASP A 52 12.67 -0.69 -4.52
N GLU A 53 13.39 -0.14 -3.53
CA GLU A 53 12.80 0.50 -2.35
C GLU A 53 12.04 1.81 -2.63
N ARG A 54 12.00 2.29 -3.88
CA ARG A 54 11.26 3.51 -4.28
C ARG A 54 9.98 3.16 -5.01
N GLN A 55 9.77 1.89 -5.36
CA GLN A 55 8.63 1.49 -6.17
C GLN A 55 7.35 1.38 -5.36
N THR A 56 6.31 2.05 -5.87
CA THR A 56 4.96 1.89 -5.35
C THR A 56 4.30 0.63 -5.91
N VAL A 57 3.27 0.15 -5.23
CA VAL A 57 2.43 -0.96 -5.69
C VAL A 57 1.90 -0.72 -7.11
N ARG A 58 1.50 0.52 -7.44
CA ARG A 58 1.07 0.90 -8.79
C ARG A 58 2.12 0.61 -9.85
N GLN A 59 3.37 1.02 -9.63
CA GLN A 59 4.46 0.82 -10.59
C GLN A 59 4.78 -0.66 -10.78
N VAL A 60 4.68 -1.45 -9.70
CA VAL A 60 4.85 -2.91 -9.76
C VAL A 60 3.70 -3.57 -10.52
N LEU A 61 2.46 -3.12 -10.30
CA LEU A 61 1.29 -3.57 -11.05
C LEU A 61 1.43 -3.30 -12.55
N ASP A 62 1.82 -2.08 -12.93
CA ASP A 62 2.05 -1.71 -14.34
C ASP A 62 3.12 -2.62 -14.98
N SER A 63 4.22 -2.85 -14.26
CA SER A 63 5.29 -3.77 -14.70
C SER A 63 4.83 -5.23 -14.82
N LEU A 64 3.85 -5.66 -14.03
CA LEU A 64 3.27 -7.00 -14.10
C LEU A 64 2.35 -7.11 -15.31
N LEU A 65 1.49 -6.11 -15.54
CA LEU A 65 0.57 -6.03 -16.68
C LEU A 65 1.31 -6.10 -18.01
N ASP A 66 2.39 -5.33 -18.16
CA ASP A 66 3.24 -5.33 -19.35
C ASP A 66 3.82 -6.73 -19.64
N LYS A 67 4.07 -7.52 -18.58
CA LYS A 67 4.67 -8.87 -18.67
C LYS A 67 3.66 -10.00 -18.76
N SER A 68 2.41 -9.81 -18.36
CA SER A 68 1.40 -10.87 -18.29
C SER A 68 0.48 -10.90 -19.52
N HIS A 69 0.46 -9.85 -20.34
CA HIS A 69 -0.45 -9.70 -21.48
C HIS A 69 -1.93 -9.91 -21.09
N CYS A 70 -2.28 -9.76 -19.81
CA CYS A 70 -3.66 -9.71 -19.37
C CYS A 70 -4.16 -8.28 -19.64
N GLY A 71 -5.36 -8.16 -20.21
CA GLY A 71 -5.92 -6.87 -20.60
C GLY A 71 -5.95 -5.85 -19.47
N TYR A 72 -5.98 -4.57 -19.82
CA TYR A 72 -6.06 -3.49 -18.83
C TYR A 72 -7.40 -3.56 -18.08
N SER A 73 -7.31 -3.65 -16.75
CA SER A 73 -8.46 -3.62 -15.84
C SER A 73 -8.09 -2.81 -14.58
N PRO A 74 -8.97 -1.93 -14.08
CA PRO A 74 -8.73 -1.21 -12.84
C PRO A 74 -8.81 -2.12 -11.59
N ASP A 75 -9.36 -3.33 -11.74
CA ASP A 75 -9.54 -4.28 -10.65
C ASP A 75 -8.26 -5.06 -10.33
N TRP A 76 -7.23 -4.97 -11.17
CA TRP A 76 -5.94 -5.60 -10.92
C TRP A 76 -5.32 -5.09 -9.63
N SER A 77 -4.99 -6.03 -8.75
CA SER A 77 -4.53 -5.75 -7.40
C SER A 77 -3.41 -6.69 -6.99
N LEU A 78 -2.48 -6.16 -6.20
CA LEU A 78 -1.54 -6.99 -5.44
C LEU A 78 -2.18 -7.33 -4.10
N VAL A 79 -2.15 -8.61 -3.75
CA VAL A 79 -2.76 -9.13 -2.54
C VAL A 79 -1.71 -9.88 -1.74
N GLU A 80 -1.51 -9.51 -0.48
CA GLU A 80 -0.74 -10.32 0.46
C GLU A 80 -1.64 -11.36 1.13
N THR A 81 -1.15 -12.59 1.22
CA THR A 81 -1.74 -13.65 2.04
C THR A 81 -0.85 -13.90 3.24
N ILE A 82 -1.38 -13.67 4.44
CA ILE A 82 -0.72 -13.99 5.71
C ILE A 82 -1.15 -15.39 6.12
N ASN A 83 -0.30 -16.37 5.78
CA ASN A 83 -0.67 -17.79 5.91
C ASN A 83 -0.88 -18.22 7.36
N GLU A 84 -0.09 -17.70 8.30
CA GLU A 84 -0.21 -18.02 9.73
C GLU A 84 -1.54 -17.57 10.33
N LEU A 85 -2.09 -16.47 9.82
CA LEU A 85 -3.37 -15.90 10.26
C LEU A 85 -4.55 -16.33 9.38
N GLN A 86 -4.28 -16.97 8.23
CA GLN A 86 -5.26 -17.27 7.18
C GLN A 86 -6.02 -16.03 6.70
N MET A 87 -5.31 -14.90 6.57
CA MET A 87 -5.88 -13.61 6.15
C MET A 87 -5.33 -13.19 4.79
N GLU A 88 -6.10 -12.39 4.06
CA GLU A 88 -5.65 -11.70 2.85
C GLU A 88 -5.82 -10.20 3.02
N ARG A 89 -4.94 -9.41 2.38
CA ARG A 89 -5.06 -7.96 2.31
C ARG A 89 -4.70 -7.46 0.93
N ILE A 90 -5.51 -6.53 0.42
CA ILE A 90 -5.25 -5.82 -0.83
C ILE A 90 -4.30 -4.67 -0.53
N PHE A 91 -3.21 -4.56 -1.30
CA PHE A 91 -2.34 -3.40 -1.24
C PHE A 91 -2.97 -2.21 -1.96
N GLU A 92 -2.85 -1.04 -1.34
CA GLU A 92 -3.23 0.22 -1.98
C GLU A 92 -2.15 0.66 -2.99
N ASP A 93 -2.58 1.27 -4.09
CA ASP A 93 -1.69 1.62 -5.23
C ASP A 93 -0.53 2.54 -4.85
N HIS A 94 -0.71 3.34 -3.80
CA HIS A 94 0.26 4.32 -3.31
C HIS A 94 1.26 3.75 -2.29
N GLU A 95 1.03 2.54 -1.78
CA GLU A 95 1.93 1.94 -0.79
C GLU A 95 3.28 1.58 -1.38
N ASN A 96 4.32 1.67 -0.55
CA ASN A 96 5.64 1.15 -0.89
C ASN A 96 5.66 -0.37 -0.68
N LEU A 97 5.94 -1.13 -1.74
CA LEU A 97 5.89 -2.58 -1.65
C LEU A 97 7.05 -3.14 -0.83
N VAL A 98 8.26 -2.59 -1.00
CA VAL A 98 9.46 -3.11 -0.33
C VAL A 98 9.42 -2.85 1.17
N GLU A 99 8.92 -1.70 1.62
CA GLU A 99 8.73 -1.41 3.04
C GLU A 99 7.75 -2.40 3.70
N ASN A 100 6.64 -2.70 3.03
CA ASN A 100 5.66 -3.66 3.53
C ASN A 100 6.24 -5.10 3.59
N LEU A 101 6.94 -5.54 2.54
CA LEU A 101 7.53 -6.88 2.49
C LEU A 101 8.68 -7.07 3.48
N GLN A 102 9.37 -6.00 3.91
CA GLN A 102 10.39 -6.08 4.96
C GLN A 102 9.81 -6.42 6.34
N ASN A 103 8.51 -6.23 6.55
CA ASN A 103 7.84 -6.63 7.79
C ASN A 103 7.62 -8.15 7.86
N TRP A 104 7.82 -8.89 6.77
CA TRP A 104 7.70 -10.35 6.77
C TRP A 104 8.90 -11.01 7.47
N THR A 105 8.63 -12.09 8.22
CA THR A 105 9.70 -12.89 8.83
C THR A 105 10.47 -13.64 7.75
N ARG A 106 11.74 -14.00 8.03
CA ARG A 106 12.61 -14.70 7.05
C ARG A 106 12.09 -16.07 6.65
N ASP A 107 11.37 -16.73 7.54
CA ASP A 107 10.71 -18.03 7.40
C ASP A 107 9.24 -17.92 6.99
N SER A 108 8.78 -16.69 6.70
CA SER A 108 7.40 -16.40 6.37
C SER A 108 6.92 -17.26 5.21
N GLN A 109 5.76 -17.87 5.39
CA GLN A 109 5.05 -18.56 4.32
C GLN A 109 4.14 -17.61 3.53
N ASN A 110 4.17 -16.30 3.80
CA ASN A 110 3.29 -15.33 3.17
C ASN A 110 3.49 -15.33 1.64
N ARG A 111 2.39 -15.04 0.93
CA ARG A 111 2.40 -15.06 -0.54
C ARG A 111 1.89 -13.74 -1.09
N LEU A 112 2.57 -13.25 -2.11
CA LEU A 112 2.11 -12.14 -2.92
C LEU A 112 1.37 -12.68 -4.13
N LYS A 113 0.14 -12.23 -4.36
CA LYS A 113 -0.73 -12.63 -5.47
C LYS A 113 -1.05 -11.43 -6.36
N PHE A 114 -1.18 -11.66 -7.65
CA PHE A 114 -1.65 -10.70 -8.65
C PHE A 114 -2.96 -11.21 -9.25
N ILE A 115 -4.05 -10.57 -8.85
CA ILE A 115 -5.42 -11.03 -9.11
C ILE A 115 -6.38 -9.84 -9.21
N GLU A 116 -7.51 -10.03 -9.87
CA GLU A 116 -8.57 -9.04 -9.91
C GLU A 116 -9.38 -9.04 -8.59
N ARG A 117 -9.67 -7.85 -8.08
CA ARG A 117 -10.45 -7.62 -6.86
C ARG A 117 -11.39 -6.42 -7.06
N ILE A 118 -12.63 -6.73 -7.39
CA ILE A 118 -13.71 -5.74 -7.61
C ILE A 118 -13.99 -4.91 -6.34
N GLU A 119 -13.72 -5.48 -5.16
CA GLU A 119 -13.88 -4.79 -3.86
C GLU A 119 -13.11 -3.47 -3.78
N LYS A 120 -11.95 -3.38 -4.45
CA LYS A 120 -11.14 -2.17 -4.52
C LYS A 120 -11.85 -1.04 -5.27
N THR A 121 -12.54 -1.36 -6.38
CA THR A 121 -13.17 -0.36 -7.25
C THR A 121 -14.58 0.01 -6.81
N ILE A 122 -15.28 -0.86 -6.08
CA ILE A 122 -16.62 -0.56 -5.52
C ILE A 122 -16.62 0.70 -4.66
N CYS A 123 -15.54 0.96 -3.90
CA CYS A 123 -15.43 2.17 -3.08
C CYS A 123 -15.51 3.47 -3.91
N TRP A 124 -15.09 3.40 -5.18
CA TRP A 124 -15.07 4.51 -6.12
C TRP A 124 -16.33 4.60 -7.01
N GLY A 125 -17.07 3.49 -7.17
CA GLY A 125 -18.18 3.38 -8.13
C GLY A 125 -19.56 3.91 -7.66
N GLY A 126 -19.82 4.00 -6.36
CA GLY A 126 -21.15 4.37 -5.83
C GLY A 126 -21.16 5.68 -5.03
N ARG A 127 -22.01 6.65 -5.42
CA ARG A 127 -22.44 7.88 -4.68
C ARG A 127 -21.51 8.42 -3.57
N ARG A 128 -20.19 8.39 -3.76
CA ARG A 128 -19.18 8.79 -2.75
C ARG A 128 -18.14 9.77 -3.29
N ARG A 129 -18.31 10.28 -4.52
CA ARG A 129 -17.44 11.34 -5.07
C ARG A 129 -17.40 12.58 -4.17
N GLU A 130 -18.53 12.93 -3.56
CA GLU A 130 -18.62 14.07 -2.62
C GLU A 130 -17.79 13.89 -1.34
N CYS A 131 -17.53 12.65 -0.92
CA CYS A 131 -16.80 12.38 0.32
C CYS A 131 -15.27 12.61 0.21
N PHE A 132 -14.73 12.58 -1.01
CA PHE A 132 -13.29 12.64 -1.25
C PHE A 132 -12.81 13.96 -1.89
N CYS A 133 -13.71 14.79 -2.43
CA CYS A 133 -13.34 16.05 -3.09
C CYS A 133 -13.46 17.31 -2.20
N GLY A 134 -13.85 17.17 -0.94
CA GLY A 134 -13.80 18.24 0.06
C GLY A 134 -12.39 18.45 0.64
N SER A 135 -12.19 19.52 1.40
CA SER A 135 -10.93 19.82 2.11
C SER A 135 -10.55 18.77 3.18
N SER A 136 -11.47 17.87 3.52
CA SER A 136 -11.28 16.75 4.45
C SER A 136 -12.10 15.54 3.99
N VAL A 137 -11.55 14.33 4.09
CA VAL A 137 -12.28 13.09 3.81
C VAL A 137 -13.41 12.94 4.83
N SER A 138 -14.67 12.93 4.37
CA SER A 138 -15.82 12.69 5.25
C SER A 138 -16.01 11.19 5.44
N VAL A 139 -15.46 10.66 6.53
CA VAL A 139 -15.63 9.24 6.89
C VAL A 139 -17.11 8.99 7.23
N PRO A 140 -17.78 8.06 6.52
CA PRO A 140 -19.18 7.75 6.82
C PRO A 140 -19.30 7.26 8.26
N GLU A 141 -20.29 7.77 9.00
CA GLU A 141 -20.60 7.27 10.34
C GLU A 141 -21.23 5.88 10.21
N MET A 142 -20.38 4.84 10.22
CA MET A 142 -20.81 3.45 10.20
C MET A 142 -20.86 2.93 11.63
N GLU A 143 -22.00 2.32 12.01
CA GLU A 143 -22.21 1.75 13.33
C GLU A 143 -22.93 0.40 13.22
N GLY A 144 -22.64 -0.53 14.14
CA GLY A 144 -23.22 -1.85 14.07
C GLY A 144 -22.67 -2.84 15.08
N VAL A 145 -23.32 -4.00 15.19
CA VAL A 145 -22.86 -5.09 16.06
C VAL A 145 -21.91 -5.99 15.28
N LEU A 146 -20.67 -6.13 15.77
CA LEU A 146 -19.68 -7.08 15.24
C LEU A 146 -19.23 -8.04 16.35
N TRP A 147 -18.63 -9.17 15.94
CA TRP A 147 -18.04 -10.14 16.84
C TRP A 147 -16.56 -9.81 17.06
N LEU A 148 -16.17 -9.56 18.31
CA LEU A 148 -14.79 -9.36 18.71
C LEU A 148 -14.21 -10.67 19.27
N LYS A 149 -13.12 -11.16 18.68
CA LYS A 149 -12.36 -12.28 19.23
C LYS A 149 -11.70 -11.85 20.55
N GLU A 150 -11.77 -12.68 21.57
CA GLU A 150 -11.04 -12.42 22.82
C GLU A 150 -9.57 -12.84 22.70
N ASP A 151 -8.66 -11.98 23.20
CA ASP A 151 -7.23 -12.23 23.17
C ASP A 151 -6.86 -13.55 23.85
N GLY A 152 -6.06 -14.36 23.16
CA GLY A 152 -5.64 -15.68 23.64
C GLY A 152 -6.74 -16.73 23.75
N LYS A 153 -7.98 -16.45 23.32
CA LYS A 153 -9.11 -17.39 23.40
C LYS A 153 -9.73 -17.65 22.03
N LYS A 154 -10.35 -18.84 21.89
CA LYS A 154 -11.20 -19.18 20.74
C LYS A 154 -12.67 -18.72 20.92
N SER A 155 -12.93 -17.83 21.89
CA SER A 155 -14.24 -17.25 22.15
C SER A 155 -14.42 -15.90 21.45
N TRP A 156 -15.66 -15.61 21.07
CA TRP A 156 -16.06 -14.36 20.41
C TRP A 156 -17.14 -13.67 21.23
N LYS A 157 -17.13 -12.32 21.28
CA LYS A 157 -18.11 -11.50 21.99
C LYS A 157 -18.74 -10.48 21.07
N LYS A 158 -20.08 -10.43 21.03
CA LYS A 158 -20.81 -9.36 20.34
C LYS A 158 -20.55 -8.02 21.02
N ARG A 159 -20.14 -7.03 20.23
CA ARG A 159 -19.92 -5.64 20.66
C ARG A 159 -20.52 -4.70 19.63
N TYR A 160 -21.01 -3.56 20.12
CA TYR A 160 -21.43 -2.48 19.24
C TYR A 160 -20.24 -1.60 18.92
N PHE A 161 -19.97 -1.42 17.63
CA PHE A 161 -18.85 -0.67 17.08
C PHE A 161 -19.33 0.61 16.42
N LEU A 162 -18.44 1.60 16.44
CA LEU A 162 -18.62 2.91 15.84
C LEU A 162 -17.34 3.26 15.07
N LEU A 163 -17.46 3.48 13.76
CA LEU A 163 -16.37 3.99 12.94
C LEU A 163 -16.39 5.52 12.95
N ARG A 164 -15.22 6.12 13.17
CA ARG A 164 -14.97 7.55 13.02
C ARG A 164 -13.66 7.75 12.27
N ALA A 165 -13.41 8.98 11.82
CA ALA A 165 -12.16 9.31 11.11
C ALA A 165 -10.89 9.00 11.92
N SER A 166 -10.98 8.98 13.24
CA SER A 166 -9.86 8.69 14.15
C SER A 166 -9.67 7.20 14.46
N GLY A 167 -10.58 6.31 14.07
CA GLY A 167 -10.47 4.88 14.41
C GLY A 167 -11.79 4.15 14.60
N ILE A 168 -11.66 2.87 14.97
CA ILE A 168 -12.78 1.99 15.33
C ILE A 168 -12.94 2.00 16.85
N TYR A 169 -14.16 2.29 17.32
CA TYR A 169 -14.50 2.36 18.74
C TYR A 169 -15.53 1.31 19.11
N TYR A 170 -15.53 0.83 20.36
CA TYR A 170 -16.60 -0.04 20.87
C TYR A 170 -16.98 0.25 22.32
N VAL A 171 -18.21 -0.15 22.69
CA VAL A 171 -18.74 0.02 24.05
C VAL A 171 -18.44 -1.22 24.92
N PRO A 172 -17.72 -1.09 26.05
CA PRO A 172 -17.48 -2.18 27.00
C PRO A 172 -18.77 -2.61 27.72
N LYS A 173 -18.83 -3.84 28.23
CA LYS A 173 -20.05 -4.39 28.85
C LYS A 173 -20.24 -3.69 30.21
N GLY A 174 -21.45 -3.20 30.50
CA GLY A 174 -21.79 -2.65 31.82
C GLY A 174 -21.55 -1.16 32.00
N LYS A 175 -21.21 -0.40 30.95
CA LYS A 175 -21.12 1.06 30.99
C LYS A 175 -22.15 1.68 30.05
N ALA A 176 -22.95 2.61 30.55
CA ALA A 176 -24.00 3.29 29.78
C ALA A 176 -23.40 4.06 28.59
N LYS A 177 -24.20 4.20 27.53
CA LYS A 177 -23.92 4.74 26.18
C LYS A 177 -23.24 6.13 26.10
N VAL A 178 -22.93 6.79 27.21
CA VAL A 178 -22.77 8.26 27.22
C VAL A 178 -21.34 8.76 27.36
N ARG A 179 -20.34 8.00 27.87
CA ARG A 179 -19.04 8.65 28.22
C ARG A 179 -17.73 7.89 28.01
N LEU A 180 -17.71 6.63 27.57
CA LEU A 180 -16.44 5.89 27.42
C LEU A 180 -16.43 5.04 26.15
N TRP A 181 -15.87 5.59 25.08
CA TRP A 181 -15.49 4.85 23.89
C TRP A 181 -14.06 4.34 24.07
N ASN A 182 -13.85 3.02 23.96
CA ASN A 182 -12.50 2.47 23.90
C ASN A 182 -12.08 2.39 22.43
N THR A 183 -10.88 2.90 22.11
CA THR A 183 -10.25 2.75 20.79
C THR A 183 -9.80 1.30 20.62
N LEU A 184 -10.26 0.62 19.58
CA LEU A 184 -9.79 -0.72 19.21
C LEU A 184 -8.52 -0.63 18.36
N SER A 185 -8.52 0.28 17.38
CA SER A 185 -7.42 0.49 16.45
C SER A 185 -7.43 1.95 15.98
N ASN A 186 -6.23 2.48 15.75
CA ASN A 186 -6.04 3.76 15.08
C ASN A 186 -5.82 3.48 13.59
N LEU A 187 -6.60 4.11 12.72
CA LEU A 187 -6.54 3.92 11.26
C LEU A 187 -5.18 4.34 10.67
N TYR A 188 -4.45 5.21 11.36
CA TYR A 188 -3.13 5.67 10.92
C TYR A 188 -1.98 4.72 11.26
N SER A 189 -2.22 3.66 12.04
CA SER A 189 -1.14 2.79 12.55
C SER A 189 -1.30 1.32 12.19
N ASN A 190 -2.44 0.89 11.65
CA ASN A 190 -2.68 -0.50 11.28
C ASN A 190 -3.10 -0.62 9.82
N SER A 191 -2.43 -1.52 9.10
CA SER A 191 -3.01 -2.16 7.93
C SER A 191 -4.26 -2.93 8.37
N GLU A 192 -5.44 -2.50 7.93
CA GLU A 192 -6.67 -3.22 8.22
C GLU A 192 -6.75 -4.45 7.32
N TYR A 193 -6.92 -5.62 7.93
CA TYR A 193 -7.17 -6.89 7.26
C TYR A 193 -8.67 -7.18 7.39
N LEU A 194 -9.40 -7.16 6.27
CA LEU A 194 -10.85 -7.46 6.22
C LEU A 194 -11.11 -8.92 5.87
#